data_AF-A0A7Y4RBN5-F1
#
_entry.id   AF-A0A7Y4RBN5-F1
#
_cell.length_a   1.000
_cell.length_b   1.000
_cell.length_c   1.000
_cell.angle_alpha   90.00
_cell.angle_beta   90.00
_cell.angle_gamma   90.00
#
_symmetry.space_group_name_H-M   'P 1'
#
loop_
_entity.id
_entity.type
_entity.pdbx_description
1 polymer ?
#
loop_
_entity_poly.entity_id
_entity_poly.type
_entity_poly.pdbx_seq_one_letter_code
_entity_poly.pdbx_strand_id
1 'polypeptide(L)'
;MEIANTYATGQQAKTLAHELAHETLHWNAEGSFTRSAAELEAEAVAYVVCRHFGLDVELRASRYIALWGGDSAALRESLERIATTARGIIDDADSDASADRAPQGQGVAA
;
A
#
# COMPACT_ATOMS: atom_id res chain seq x y z
N MET A 1 27.82 12.45 12.28
CA MET A 1 27.50 11.10 11.77
C MET A 1 26.04 10.87 12.04
N GLU A 2 25.16 11.18 11.09
CA GLU A 2 23.72 10.92 11.19
C GLU A 2 23.06 11.12 9.82
N ILE A 3 23.19 10.15 8.91
CA ILE A 3 22.44 10.15 7.65
C ILE A 3 22.17 8.69 7.25
N ALA A 4 20.90 8.39 6.91
CA ALA A 4 20.43 7.31 6.03
C ALA A 4 20.09 5.91 6.58
N ASN A 5 19.33 5.78 7.68
CA ASN A 5 18.48 4.58 7.84
C ASN A 5 16.99 4.82 7.50
N THR A 6 16.57 6.08 7.35
CA THR A 6 15.15 6.43 7.14
C THR A 6 14.68 6.20 5.69
N TYR A 7 15.55 6.37 4.68
CA TYR A 7 15.18 6.26 3.26
C TYR A 7 15.12 4.81 2.75
N ALA A 8 15.96 3.92 3.28
CA ALA A 8 15.98 2.51 2.87
C ALA A 8 14.70 1.79 3.34
N THR A 9 14.29 1.99 4.58
CA THR A 9 13.09 1.35 5.14
C THR A 9 11.82 1.85 4.47
N GLY A 10 11.69 3.14 4.19
CA GLY A 10 10.51 3.70 3.51
C GLY A 10 10.34 3.16 2.09
N GLN A 11 11.42 3.10 1.32
CA GLN A 11 11.38 2.55 -0.04
C GLN A 11 11.13 1.04 -0.03
N GLN A 12 11.70 0.29 0.93
CA GLN A 12 11.45 -1.13 1.10
C GLN A 12 10.00 -1.42 1.48
N ALA A 13 9.43 -0.65 2.42
CA ALA A 13 8.03 -0.75 2.81
C ALA A 13 7.11 -0.46 1.62
N LYS A 14 7.44 0.55 0.81
CA LYS A 14 6.71 0.84 -0.43
C LYS A 14 6.77 -0.32 -1.42
N THR A 15 7.94 -0.91 -1.66
CA THR A 15 8.07 -2.08 -2.54
C THR A 15 7.25 -3.25 -2.01
N LEU A 16 7.31 -3.55 -0.72
CA LEU A 16 6.52 -4.65 -0.15
C LEU A 16 5.01 -4.38 -0.25
N ALA A 17 4.57 -3.16 0.06
CA ALA A 17 3.17 -2.77 -0.07
C ALA A 17 2.71 -2.81 -1.54
N HIS A 18 3.60 -2.51 -2.49
CA HIS A 18 3.32 -2.61 -3.93
C HIS A 18 3.09 -4.05 -4.38
N GLU A 19 3.97 -4.98 -4.00
CA GLU A 19 3.79 -6.39 -4.33
C GLU A 19 2.54 -6.96 -3.64
N LEU A 20 2.30 -6.63 -2.36
CA LEU A 20 1.08 -7.05 -1.66
C LEU A 20 -0.19 -6.49 -2.32
N ALA A 21 -0.15 -5.24 -2.79
CA ALA A 21 -1.27 -4.64 -3.51
C ALA A 21 -1.53 -5.36 -4.84
N HIS A 22 -0.48 -5.74 -5.57
CA HIS A 22 -0.62 -6.53 -6.81
C HIS A 22 -1.31 -7.86 -6.57
N GLU A 23 -0.89 -8.58 -5.54
CA GLU A 23 -1.51 -9.85 -5.16
C GLU A 23 -2.98 -9.63 -4.75
N THR A 24 -3.25 -8.62 -3.93
CA THR A 24 -4.62 -8.37 -3.43
C THR A 24 -5.58 -7.91 -4.54
N LEU A 25 -5.12 -7.09 -5.49
CA LEU A 25 -5.93 -6.53 -6.57
C LEU A 25 -6.04 -7.45 -7.79
N HIS A 26 -4.99 -8.21 -8.09
CA HIS A 26 -4.81 -8.79 -9.42
C HIS A 26 -4.49 -10.30 -9.44
N TRP A 27 -4.44 -10.98 -8.28
CA TRP A 27 -4.14 -12.42 -8.17
C TRP A 27 -4.91 -13.33 -9.15
N ASN A 28 -6.18 -13.01 -9.46
CA ASN A 28 -6.99 -13.80 -10.40
C ASN A 28 -7.62 -12.94 -11.51
N ALA A 29 -6.97 -11.82 -11.87
CA ALA A 29 -7.53 -10.83 -12.79
C ALA A 29 -7.03 -10.98 -14.24
N GLU A 30 -6.59 -12.18 -14.65
CA GLU A 30 -6.04 -12.43 -15.98
C GLU A 30 -6.96 -11.86 -17.08
N GLY A 31 -6.41 -10.94 -17.89
CA GLY A 31 -7.12 -10.30 -19.00
C GLY A 31 -8.08 -9.15 -18.64
N SER A 32 -8.30 -8.84 -17.35
CA SER A 32 -9.22 -7.77 -16.94
C SER A 32 -8.57 -6.38 -16.89
N PHE A 33 -7.25 -6.31 -16.74
CA PHE A 33 -6.50 -5.06 -16.63
C PHE A 33 -5.32 -5.02 -17.60
N THR A 34 -5.01 -3.84 -18.12
CA THR A 34 -3.72 -3.63 -18.77
C THR A 34 -2.63 -3.66 -17.71
N ARG A 35 -1.42 -4.13 -18.07
CA ARG A 35 -0.27 -4.07 -17.16
C ARG A 35 -0.06 -2.67 -16.60
N SER A 36 -0.22 -1.64 -17.42
CA SER A 36 -0.07 -0.25 -16.98
C SER A 36 -1.12 0.16 -15.96
N ALA A 37 -2.35 -0.34 -16.05
CA ALA A 37 -3.39 -0.09 -15.05
C ALA A 37 -3.10 -0.80 -13.74
N ALA A 38 -2.68 -2.08 -13.81
CA ALA A 38 -2.32 -2.85 -12.63
C ALA A 38 -1.16 -2.21 -11.85
N GLU A 39 -0.08 -1.84 -12.54
CA GLU A 39 1.08 -1.19 -11.89
C GLU A 39 0.71 0.16 -11.26
N LEU A 40 -0.18 0.91 -11.91
CA LEU A 40 -0.62 2.21 -11.43
C LEU A 40 -1.51 2.09 -10.19
N GLU A 41 -2.42 1.11 -10.15
CA GLU A 41 -3.25 0.82 -8.97
C GLU A 41 -2.40 0.35 -7.79
N ALA A 42 -1.48 -0.61 -8.02
CA ALA A 42 -0.57 -1.10 -6.99
C ALA A 42 0.32 0.01 -6.40
N GLU A 43 0.88 0.86 -7.27
CA GLU A 43 1.71 2.00 -6.86
C GLU A 43 0.92 3.02 -6.02
N ALA A 44 -0.35 3.26 -6.37
CA ALA A 44 -1.23 4.15 -5.64
C ALA A 44 -1.63 3.58 -4.26
N VAL A 45 -1.92 2.27 -4.18
CA VAL A 45 -2.15 1.60 -2.90
C VAL A 45 -0.92 1.71 -2.00
N ALA A 46 0.27 1.38 -2.52
CA ALA A 46 1.52 1.44 -1.77
C ALA A 46 1.79 2.85 -1.22
N TYR A 47 1.51 3.89 -2.02
CA TYR A 47 1.61 5.27 -1.57
C TYR A 47 0.65 5.56 -0.41
N VAL A 48 -0.63 5.20 -0.51
CA VAL A 48 -1.62 5.47 0.55
C VAL A 48 -1.22 4.76 1.86
N VAL A 49 -0.82 3.49 1.78
CA VAL A 49 -0.36 2.71 2.95
C VAL A 49 0.87 3.35 3.59
N CYS A 50 1.91 3.66 2.80
CA CYS A 50 3.12 4.30 3.32
C CYS A 50 2.83 5.66 3.97
N ARG A 51 1.98 6.47 3.35
CA ARG A 51 1.57 7.78 3.88
C ARG A 51 0.78 7.65 5.18
N HIS A 52 -0.03 6.60 5.35
CA HIS A 52 -0.71 6.32 6.61
C HIS A 52 0.29 6.11 7.76
N PHE A 53 1.36 5.35 7.52
CA PHE A 53 2.42 5.09 8.50
C PHE A 53 3.48 6.20 8.60
N GLY A 54 3.26 7.36 7.97
CA GLY A 54 4.17 8.51 8.05
C GLY A 54 5.45 8.37 7.23
N LEU A 55 5.51 7.43 6.28
CA LEU A 55 6.65 7.27 5.37
C LEU A 55 6.53 8.29 4.23
N ASP A 56 7.62 9.04 4.01
CA ASP A 56 7.71 10.00 2.92
C ASP A 56 8.08 9.28 1.62
N VAL A 57 7.08 9.06 0.77
CA VAL A 57 7.22 8.38 -0.51
C VAL A 57 6.52 9.16 -1.62
N GLU A 58 7.11 9.17 -2.81
CA GLU A 58 6.54 9.87 -3.96
C GLU A 58 5.50 9.02 -4.71
N LEU A 59 4.46 9.67 -5.24
CA LEU A 59 3.52 9.10 -6.22
C LEU A 59 3.54 9.93 -7.51
N ARG A 60 3.63 9.26 -8.66
CA ARG A 60 3.58 9.91 -9.99
C ARG A 60 2.13 10.07 -10.47
N ALA A 61 1.37 10.94 -9.79
CA ALA A 61 -0.07 11.11 -9.99
C ALA A 61 -0.51 11.57 -11.39
N SER A 62 0.34 12.24 -12.17
CA SER A 62 -0.01 12.71 -13.54
C SER A 62 -0.30 11.56 -14.51
N ARG A 63 0.26 10.37 -14.28
CA ARG A 63 -0.04 9.17 -15.08
C ARG A 63 -1.43 8.62 -14.81
N TYR A 64 -2.01 8.93 -13.65
CA TYR A 64 -3.27 8.34 -13.20
C TYR A 64 -4.44 8.80 -14.07
N ILE A 65 -4.58 10.10 -14.28
CA ILE A 65 -5.65 10.68 -15.11
C ILE A 65 -5.49 10.30 -16.58
N ALA A 66 -4.24 10.31 -17.07
CA ALA A 66 -3.94 10.03 -18.47
C ALA A 66 -4.26 8.58 -18.87
N LEU A 67 -4.07 7.63 -17.96
CA LEU A 67 -4.28 6.21 -18.25
C LEU A 67 -5.74 5.85 -18.51
N TRP A 68 -6.67 6.55 -17.86
CA TRP A 68 -8.10 6.32 -18.01
C TRP A 68 -8.73 7.12 -19.17
N GLY A 69 -7.93 7.87 -19.94
CA GLY A 69 -8.40 8.51 -21.18
C GLY A 69 -9.54 9.51 -21.01
N GLY A 70 -9.74 10.06 -19.81
CA GLY A 70 -10.88 10.92 -19.49
C GLY A 70 -12.19 10.18 -19.16
N ASP A 71 -12.17 8.85 -19.07
CA ASP A 71 -13.30 8.06 -18.56
C ASP A 71 -13.38 8.19 -17.04
N SER A 72 -14.31 9.04 -16.60
CA SER A 72 -14.55 9.29 -15.18
C SER A 72 -15.10 8.07 -14.43
N ALA A 73 -15.85 7.19 -15.11
CA ALA A 73 -16.42 6.01 -14.47
C ALA A 73 -15.33 4.99 -14.19
N ALA A 74 -14.51 4.67 -15.19
CA ALA A 74 -13.39 3.74 -15.05
C ALA A 74 -12.35 4.25 -14.02
N LEU A 75 -12.07 5.57 -14.03
CA LEU A 75 -11.23 6.20 -13.01
C LEU A 75 -11.83 6.05 -11.61
N ARG A 76 -13.15 6.26 -11.46
CA ARG A 76 -13.82 6.15 -10.15
C ARG A 76 -13.75 4.73 -9.62
N GLU A 77 -14.01 3.73 -10.45
CA GLU A 77 -13.90 2.31 -10.06
C GLU A 77 -12.48 1.94 -9.64
N SER A 78 -11.48 2.46 -10.36
CA SER A 78 -10.06 2.31 -10.00
C SER A 78 -9.77 2.90 -8.62
N LEU A 79 -10.23 4.12 -8.35
CA LEU A 79 -10.03 4.77 -7.06
C LEU A 79 -10.75 4.04 -5.92
N GLU A 80 -11.92 3.46 -6.17
CA GLU A 80 -12.63 2.63 -5.19
C GLU A 80 -11.88 1.36 -4.84
N ARG A 81 -11.31 0.67 -5.84
CA ARG A 81 -10.42 -0.49 -5.61
C ARG A 81 -9.22 -0.09 -4.77
N ILE A 82 -8.51 0.98 -5.14
CA ILE A 82 -7.35 1.48 -4.37
C ILE A 82 -7.74 1.75 -2.92
N ALA A 83 -8.82 2.51 -2.70
CA ALA A 83 -9.22 2.91 -1.36
C ALA A 83 -9.58 1.70 -0.49
N THR A 84 -10.29 0.72 -1.08
CA THR A 84 -10.70 -0.51 -0.38
C THR A 84 -9.49 -1.38 -0.04
N THR A 85 -8.60 -1.60 -1.00
CA THR A 85 -7.39 -2.42 -0.80
C THR A 85 -6.44 -1.77 0.21
N ALA A 86 -6.19 -0.46 0.07
CA ALA A 86 -5.32 0.25 1.02
C ALA A 86 -5.88 0.20 2.44
N ARG A 87 -7.20 0.33 2.60
CA ARG A 87 -7.88 0.17 3.90
C ARG A 87 -7.63 -1.22 4.49
N GLY A 88 -7.84 -2.28 3.71
CA GLY A 88 -7.62 -3.66 4.18
C GLY A 88 -6.18 -3.88 4.66
N ILE A 89 -5.18 -3.46 3.87
CA ILE A 89 -3.77 -3.59 4.23
C ILE A 89 -3.44 -2.80 5.51
N ILE A 90 -3.99 -1.59 5.66
CA ILE A 90 -3.77 -0.77 6.86
C ILE A 90 -4.39 -1.44 8.09
N ASP A 91 -5.65 -1.88 7.99
CA ASP A 91 -6.37 -2.46 9.12
C ASP A 91 -5.71 -3.79 9.59
N ASP A 92 -5.21 -4.60 8.64
CA ASP A 92 -4.46 -5.83 8.95
C ASP A 92 -3.13 -5.50 9.64
N ALA A 93 -2.37 -4.53 9.11
CA ALA A 93 -1.09 -4.12 9.68
C ALA A 93 -1.24 -3.49 11.09
N ASP A 94 -2.28 -2.69 11.31
CA ASP A 94 -2.59 -2.11 12.63
C ASP A 94 -3.04 -3.18 13.64
N SER A 95 -3.77 -4.20 13.18
CA SER A 95 -4.20 -5.32 14.01
C SER A 95 -3.01 -6.15 14.50
N ASP A 96 -2.06 -6.44 13.61
CA ASP A 96 -0.82 -7.13 13.95
C ASP A 96 0.06 -6.31 14.90
N ALA A 97 0.19 -5.01 14.67
CA ALA A 97 0.93 -4.11 15.56
C ALA A 97 0.31 -4.04 16.97
N SER A 98 -1.02 -4.16 17.06
CA SER A 98 -1.75 -4.20 18.33
C SER A 98 -1.59 -5.54 19.06
N ALA A 99 -1.50 -6.66 18.32
CA ALA A 99 -1.27 -7.99 18.87
C ALA A 99 0.15 -8.17 19.41
N ASP A 100 1.17 -7.61 18.76
CA ASP A 100 2.58 -7.62 19.22
C ASP A 100 2.79 -6.83 20.52
N ARG A 101 1.87 -5.90 20.84
CA ARG A 101 1.93 -5.04 22.05
C ARG A 101 1.27 -5.64 23.30
N ALA A 102 0.74 -6.87 23.23
CA ALA A 102 0.19 -7.55 24.41
C ALA A 102 1.28 -7.74 25.49
N PRO A 103 0.99 -7.53 26.79
CA PRO A 103 2.02 -7.49 27.81
C PRO A 103 2.67 -8.86 27.95
N GLN A 104 3.96 -8.93 27.64
CA GLN A 104 4.83 -10.02 28.11
C GLN A 104 4.87 -9.94 29.64
N GLY A 105 3.97 -10.68 30.28
CA GLY A 105 3.91 -10.82 31.71
C GLY A 105 5.23 -11.38 32.24
N GLN A 106 6.07 -10.50 32.77
CA GLN A 106 7.13 -10.88 33.70
C GLN A 106 6.48 -11.43 34.97
N GLY A 107 6.42 -12.75 35.06
CA GLY A 107 6.27 -13.48 36.31
C GLY A 107 7.60 -14.14 36.66
N VAL A 108 8.59 -13.35 37.08
CA VAL A 108 9.79 -13.87 37.75
C VAL A 108 9.61 -13.67 39.25
N ALA A 109 9.65 -14.79 39.96
CA ALA A 109 9.96 -15.00 41.38
C ALA A 109 9.00 -14.47 42.46
N ALA A 110 8.34 -15.42 43.16
CA ALA A 110 8.64 -15.74 44.57
C ALA A 110 8.22 -17.19 44.87
#